data_AF-A0A519ENQ9-F1
#
_entry.id   AF-A0A519ENQ9-F1
#
_cell.length_a   1.000
_cell.length_b   1.000
_cell.length_c   1.000
_cell.angle_alpha   90.00
_cell.angle_beta   90.00
_cell.angle_gamma   90.00
#
_symmetry.space_group_name_H-M   'P 1'
#
loop_
_entity.id
_entity.type
_entity.pdbx_description
1 polymer ?
#
loop_
_entity_poly.entity_id
_entity_poly.type
_entity_poly.pdbx_seq_one_letter_code
_entity_poly.pdbx_strand_id
1 'polypeptide(L)'
;MRTQVVIIGAGPAGLLLGQLLHTAGIDNVILERKTGDYVLGRIRAGVLEQTTLDLLDIAGVGSRARAEGLPHEGIELLFQGARHRIDLHALSGGRRVTVYGQTEVTRDLMEARKAAGLATFYEAEDVRLEGIDGNSPTVHFTRGGGAQTLRCDFVAGCDGFHGVARQSIPGSVLQTYERAYPFGWLGVLADTPPVSHELIYANTPRGFALCSMRSETRSRYYLQVPVGERVESWSDEAFWTELRARLDPEARDRLVVGPSLEKSIAPLRSFVTEPMRFGRLFLAGDAAHIVPPTGAKGLNLAASDVGFLFEALADHYREHSSAGIDFYSQRCLQRVWRAVRFSWWFTSLMHRFPDAGEFGQKIQEAELDYLISSQAASTSLAENYVGLPMNTPAPMLSMPPLVVGRVPSPLLPIWLSRDMNTPSKTTSYAVHWRVLCRTDGVTGRRRGACREDEEISRVSRGALEAQAAAMCLREVLGTGPTPSAPRCTWHFVTPRPALSSSARAPPRPWAQAPVRL
;
A
#
# COMPACT_ATOMS: atom_id res chain seq x y z
N MET A 1 14.10 12.12 29.10
CA MET A 1 14.84 12.22 27.81
C MET A 1 13.96 12.91 26.77
N ARG A 2 14.51 13.45 25.68
CA ARG A 2 13.75 14.03 24.55
C ARG A 2 14.25 13.43 23.22
N THR A 3 13.34 13.17 22.30
CA THR A 3 13.62 12.73 20.92
C THR A 3 12.57 13.30 19.98
N GLN A 4 12.75 13.26 18.67
CA GLN A 4 11.74 13.74 17.72
C GLN A 4 10.59 12.73 17.60
N VAL A 5 10.91 11.43 17.43
CA VAL A 5 9.91 10.37 17.25
C VAL A 5 10.13 9.23 18.25
N VAL A 6 9.09 8.89 19.02
CA VAL A 6 9.07 7.65 19.80
C VAL A 6 8.32 6.58 19.02
N ILE A 7 8.95 5.41 18.86
CA ILE A 7 8.38 4.26 18.17
C ILE A 7 8.09 3.18 19.20
N ILE A 8 6.85 2.71 19.26
CA ILE A 8 6.43 1.64 20.17
C ILE A 8 6.42 0.33 19.37
N GLY A 9 7.28 -0.62 19.74
CA GLY A 9 7.44 -1.93 19.11
C GLY A 9 8.72 -2.03 18.27
N ALA A 10 9.56 -3.03 18.57
CA ALA A 10 10.75 -3.39 17.79
C ALA A 10 10.48 -4.57 16.84
N GLY A 11 9.25 -4.70 16.35
CA GLY A 11 8.97 -5.55 15.19
C GLY A 11 9.55 -4.95 13.90
N PRO A 12 9.42 -5.64 12.76
CA PRO A 12 9.97 -5.16 11.49
C PRO A 12 9.44 -3.78 11.08
N ALA A 13 8.19 -3.44 11.40
CA ALA A 13 7.63 -2.12 11.12
C ALA A 13 8.37 -1.00 11.86
N GLY A 14 8.50 -1.12 13.19
CA GLY A 14 9.13 -0.09 14.01
C GLY A 14 10.64 0.00 13.77
N LEU A 15 11.31 -1.13 13.55
CA LEU A 15 12.72 -1.17 13.19
C LEU A 15 13.00 -0.54 11.82
N LEU A 16 12.18 -0.85 10.80
CA LEU A 16 12.30 -0.24 9.48
C LEU A 16 12.06 1.27 9.54
N LEU A 17 11.02 1.71 10.25
CA LEU A 17 10.75 3.14 10.43
C LEU A 17 11.91 3.84 11.14
N GLY A 18 12.42 3.25 12.22
CA GLY A 18 13.52 3.82 12.97
C GLY A 18 14.80 3.96 12.14
N GLN A 19 15.08 3.00 11.27
CA GLN A 19 16.23 3.05 10.37
C GLN A 19 16.04 4.09 9.26
N LEU A 20 14.86 4.14 8.62
CA LEU A 20 14.54 5.16 7.61
C LEU A 20 14.62 6.57 8.19
N LEU A 21 14.02 6.82 9.36
CA LEU A 21 14.10 8.11 10.04
C LEU A 21 15.55 8.49 10.36
N HIS A 22 16.36 7.54 10.82
CA HIS A 22 17.79 7.77 11.06
C HIS A 22 18.54 8.17 9.79
N THR A 23 18.31 7.48 8.66
CA THR A 23 18.94 7.85 7.37
C THR A 23 18.55 9.24 6.88
N ALA A 24 17.41 9.77 7.33
CA ALA A 24 16.96 11.13 7.05
C ALA A 24 17.37 12.16 8.12
N GLY A 25 18.18 11.78 9.11
CA GLY A 25 18.63 12.66 10.19
C GLY A 25 17.54 13.00 11.21
N ILE A 26 16.53 12.15 11.37
CA ILE A 26 15.43 12.33 12.33
C ILE A 26 15.66 11.43 13.55
N ASP A 27 15.83 12.06 14.71
CA ASP A 27 16.07 11.40 15.98
C ASP A 27 14.89 10.52 16.37
N ASN A 28 15.18 9.26 16.70
CA ASN A 28 14.15 8.33 17.11
C ASN A 28 14.61 7.34 18.18
N VAL A 29 13.65 6.95 19.02
CA VAL A 29 13.83 5.96 20.08
C VAL A 29 12.79 4.85 19.90
N ILE A 30 13.23 3.59 19.96
CA ILE A 30 12.32 2.43 19.95
C ILE A 30 12.14 1.92 21.38
N LEU A 31 10.89 1.69 21.78
CA LEU A 31 10.51 1.00 23.02
C LEU A 31 9.92 -0.37 22.67
N GLU A 32 10.47 -1.45 23.21
CA GLU A 32 9.98 -2.82 22.99
C GLU A 32 9.74 -3.51 24.33
N ARG A 33 8.57 -4.11 24.47
CA ARG A 33 8.15 -4.79 25.70
C ARG A 33 8.95 -6.07 25.97
N LYS A 34 9.44 -6.75 24.93
CA LYS A 34 10.12 -8.03 25.03
C LYS A 34 11.63 -7.90 24.84
N THR A 35 12.36 -8.99 25.03
CA THR A 35 13.79 -9.05 24.73
C THR A 35 14.03 -9.12 23.22
N GLY A 36 15.23 -8.74 22.77
CA GLY A 36 15.63 -8.89 21.37
C GLY A 36 15.53 -10.34 20.88
N ASP A 37 15.97 -11.30 21.69
CA ASP A 37 15.91 -12.74 21.36
C ASP A 37 14.48 -13.23 21.19
N TYR A 38 13.57 -12.80 22.05
CA TYR A 38 12.15 -13.15 21.92
C TYR A 38 11.55 -12.60 20.62
N VAL A 39 11.93 -11.40 20.20
CA VAL A 39 11.50 -10.82 18.92
C VAL A 39 12.06 -11.63 17.74
N LEU A 40 13.35 -11.98 17.78
CA LEU A 40 14.01 -12.78 16.73
C LEU A 40 13.47 -14.20 16.62
N GLY A 41 12.98 -14.80 17.71
CA GLY A 41 12.40 -16.14 17.72
C GLY A 41 11.04 -16.26 17.02
N ARG A 42 10.43 -15.16 16.55
CA ARG A 42 9.08 -15.18 15.96
C ARG A 42 9.09 -15.54 14.48
N ILE A 43 8.83 -16.81 14.18
CA ILE A 43 8.62 -17.29 12.81
C ILE A 43 7.29 -16.76 12.25
N ARG A 44 7.35 -15.89 11.24
CA ARG A 44 6.17 -15.32 10.57
C ARG A 44 6.33 -15.27 9.06
N ALA A 45 6.34 -14.07 8.46
CA ALA A 45 6.34 -13.91 7.01
C ALA A 45 7.59 -14.55 6.35
N GLY A 46 7.41 -14.97 5.10
CA GLY A 46 8.49 -15.51 4.27
C GLY A 46 8.52 -14.92 2.86
N VAL A 47 7.55 -14.09 2.46
CA VAL A 47 7.45 -13.53 1.10
C VAL A 47 7.43 -12.01 1.19
N LEU A 48 8.36 -11.37 0.50
CA LEU A 48 8.51 -9.92 0.41
C LEU A 48 8.09 -9.43 -0.97
N GLU A 49 7.27 -8.37 -1.00
CA GLU A 49 6.96 -7.59 -2.19
C GLU A 49 8.17 -6.72 -2.58
N GLN A 50 8.22 -6.30 -3.85
CA GLN A 50 9.26 -5.41 -4.35
C GLN A 50 9.34 -4.11 -3.52
N THR A 51 8.19 -3.53 -3.16
CA THR A 51 8.13 -2.32 -2.31
C THR A 51 8.84 -2.50 -0.97
N THR A 52 8.75 -3.69 -0.36
CA THR A 52 9.44 -3.97 0.90
C THR A 52 10.95 -4.03 0.69
N LEU A 53 11.43 -4.65 -0.38
CA LEU A 53 12.86 -4.68 -0.72
C LEU A 53 13.39 -3.26 -1.01
N ASP A 54 12.65 -2.48 -1.79
CA ASP A 54 13.04 -1.11 -2.12
C ASP A 54 13.18 -0.25 -0.86
N LEU A 55 12.27 -0.41 0.12
CA LEU A 55 12.37 0.28 1.40
C LEU A 55 13.54 -0.23 2.26
N LEU A 56 13.87 -1.52 2.20
CA LEU A 56 15.07 -2.05 2.87
C LEU A 56 16.35 -1.48 2.25
N ASP A 57 16.40 -1.25 0.93
CA ASP A 57 17.54 -0.59 0.29
C ASP A 57 17.65 0.88 0.69
N ILE A 58 16.52 1.61 0.72
CA ILE A 58 16.51 3.01 1.19
C ILE A 58 16.99 3.09 2.64
N ALA A 59 16.62 2.10 3.48
CA ALA A 59 17.10 1.99 4.86
C ALA A 59 18.56 1.51 4.97
N GLY A 60 19.22 1.15 3.87
CA GLY A 60 20.62 0.68 3.84
C GLY A 60 20.82 -0.76 4.33
N VAL A 61 19.75 -1.57 4.37
CA VAL A 61 19.78 -2.95 4.91
C VAL A 61 19.31 -4.02 3.91
N GLY A 62 19.08 -3.66 2.65
CA GLY A 62 18.58 -4.57 1.62
C GLY A 62 19.62 -5.54 1.03
N SER A 63 20.91 -5.32 1.25
CA SER A 63 22.00 -6.07 0.59
C SER A 63 21.93 -7.58 0.83
N ARG A 64 21.76 -8.02 2.09
CA ARG A 64 21.67 -9.46 2.41
C ARG A 64 20.40 -10.09 1.84
N ALA A 65 19.26 -9.40 1.91
CA ALA A 65 18.01 -9.87 1.29
C ALA A 65 18.15 -10.04 -0.23
N ARG A 66 18.95 -9.21 -0.91
CA ARG A 66 19.23 -9.35 -2.36
C ARG A 66 20.21 -10.47 -2.68
N ALA A 67 21.14 -10.78 -1.79
CA ALA A 67 22.14 -11.83 -1.98
C ALA A 67 21.61 -13.22 -1.63
N GLU A 68 20.84 -13.34 -0.55
CA GLU A 68 20.38 -14.62 0.01
C GLU A 68 18.90 -14.90 -0.25
N GLY A 69 18.10 -13.87 -0.56
CA GLY A 69 16.69 -14.03 -0.85
C GLY A 69 16.46 -14.74 -2.18
N LEU A 70 15.45 -15.61 -2.22
CA LEU A 70 15.12 -16.37 -3.43
C LEU A 70 14.09 -15.59 -4.26
N PRO A 71 14.43 -15.11 -5.47
CA PRO A 71 13.45 -14.47 -6.34
C PRO A 71 12.48 -15.52 -6.91
N HIS A 72 11.18 -15.28 -6.78
CA HIS A 72 10.14 -16.14 -7.33
C HIS A 72 9.35 -15.39 -8.41
N GLU A 73 9.32 -15.99 -9.61
CA GLU A 73 8.65 -15.44 -10.78
C GLU A 73 7.23 -16.00 -10.97
N GLY A 74 6.82 -16.95 -10.13
CA GLY A 74 5.54 -17.61 -10.19
C GLY A 74 5.10 -18.22 -8.86
N ILE A 75 3.85 -18.68 -8.86
CA ILE A 75 3.29 -19.55 -7.83
C ILE A 75 2.50 -20.68 -8.50
N GLU A 76 2.38 -21.82 -7.83
CA GLU A 76 1.59 -22.95 -8.29
C GLU A 76 0.29 -23.05 -7.48
N LEU A 77 -0.83 -23.15 -8.20
CA LEU A 77 -2.15 -23.44 -7.63
C LEU A 77 -2.45 -24.92 -7.87
N LEU A 78 -2.60 -25.69 -6.81
CA LEU A 78 -3.01 -27.08 -6.87
C LEU A 78 -4.50 -27.19 -6.55
N PHE A 79 -5.30 -27.59 -7.53
CA PHE A 79 -6.72 -27.88 -7.35
C PHE A 79 -7.18 -28.92 -8.37
N GLN A 80 -8.28 -29.63 -8.09
CA GLN A 80 -8.78 -30.74 -8.93
C GLN A 80 -7.70 -31.80 -9.28
N GLY A 81 -6.66 -31.94 -8.42
CA GLY A 81 -5.58 -32.90 -8.60
C GLY A 81 -4.48 -32.49 -9.59
N ALA A 82 -4.51 -31.27 -10.13
CA ALA A 82 -3.53 -30.74 -11.06
C ALA A 82 -2.88 -29.45 -10.55
N ARG A 83 -1.61 -29.23 -10.93
CA ARG A 83 -0.87 -28.00 -10.65
C ARG A 83 -0.98 -27.03 -11.82
N HIS A 84 -1.27 -25.78 -11.51
CA HIS A 84 -1.39 -24.68 -12.46
C HIS A 84 -0.47 -23.54 -12.03
N ARG A 85 0.59 -23.29 -12.80
CA ARG A 85 1.52 -22.20 -12.52
C ARG A 85 0.95 -20.87 -13.02
N ILE A 86 0.95 -19.86 -12.15
CA ILE A 86 0.71 -18.47 -12.52
C ILE A 86 2.05 -17.76 -12.66
N ASP A 87 2.37 -17.30 -13.87
CA ASP A 87 3.60 -16.57 -14.16
C ASP A 87 3.48 -15.11 -13.72
N LEU A 88 3.84 -14.85 -12.46
CA LEU A 88 3.78 -13.52 -11.86
C LEU A 88 4.63 -12.52 -12.65
N HIS A 89 5.82 -12.93 -13.08
CA HIS A 89 6.77 -12.05 -13.76
C HIS A 89 6.22 -11.56 -15.10
N ALA A 90 5.80 -12.47 -15.98
CA ALA A 90 5.23 -12.12 -17.27
C ALA A 90 3.94 -11.30 -17.13
N LEU A 91 3.06 -11.68 -16.21
CA LEU A 91 1.74 -11.06 -16.06
C LEU A 91 1.75 -9.70 -15.35
N SER A 92 2.81 -9.38 -14.61
CA SER A 92 2.90 -8.15 -13.80
C SER A 92 3.88 -7.11 -14.36
N GLY A 93 4.36 -7.31 -15.59
CA GLY A 93 5.31 -6.40 -16.25
C GLY A 93 6.74 -6.54 -15.73
N GLY A 94 7.17 -7.75 -15.39
CA GLY A 94 8.52 -8.06 -14.94
C GLY A 94 8.73 -7.96 -13.42
N ARG A 95 7.66 -7.87 -12.62
CA ARG A 95 7.78 -7.84 -11.15
C ARG A 95 7.77 -9.25 -10.57
N ARG A 96 8.45 -9.40 -9.44
CA ARG A 96 8.59 -10.68 -8.74
C ARG A 96 8.44 -10.47 -7.24
N VAL A 97 8.25 -11.57 -6.52
CA VAL A 97 8.37 -11.56 -5.04
C VAL A 97 9.72 -12.17 -4.66
N THR A 98 10.17 -11.92 -3.44
CA THR A 98 11.40 -12.53 -2.90
C THR A 98 11.08 -13.29 -1.63
N VAL A 99 11.49 -14.55 -1.57
CA VAL A 99 11.42 -15.35 -0.35
C VAL A 99 12.62 -15.01 0.52
N TYR A 100 12.36 -14.34 1.64
CA TYR A 100 13.35 -14.01 2.65
C TYR A 100 12.62 -13.90 3.99
N GLY A 101 13.10 -14.63 5.00
CA GLY A 101 12.39 -14.78 6.27
C GLY A 101 12.25 -13.47 7.04
N GLN A 102 11.10 -13.25 7.69
CA GLN A 102 10.93 -12.09 8.57
C GLN A 102 11.97 -12.04 9.68
N THR A 103 12.42 -13.19 10.19
CA THR A 103 13.51 -13.28 11.17
C THR A 103 14.81 -12.67 10.64
N GLU A 104 15.09 -12.86 9.36
CA GLU A 104 16.28 -12.37 8.69
C GLU A 104 16.21 -10.86 8.50
N VAL A 105 15.08 -10.35 7.99
CA VAL A 105 14.79 -8.91 7.90
C VAL A 105 14.91 -8.23 9.27
N THR A 106 14.31 -8.84 10.30
CA THR A 106 14.33 -8.30 11.67
C THR A 106 15.75 -8.24 12.21
N ARG A 107 16.54 -9.30 11.97
CA ARG A 107 17.95 -9.36 12.36
C ARG A 107 18.77 -8.28 11.65
N ASP A 108 18.60 -8.11 10.35
CA ASP A 108 19.31 -7.09 9.57
C ASP A 108 19.07 -5.69 10.10
N LEU A 109 17.80 -5.37 10.39
CA LEU A 109 17.44 -4.09 10.96
C LEU A 109 17.96 -3.91 12.40
N MET A 110 17.92 -4.96 13.23
CA MET A 110 18.48 -4.92 14.58
C MET A 110 19.99 -4.69 14.58
N GLU A 111 20.72 -5.38 13.70
CA GLU A 111 22.17 -5.25 13.53
C GLU A 111 22.54 -3.86 13.02
N ALA A 112 21.86 -3.36 11.98
CA ALA A 112 22.09 -2.02 11.45
C ALA A 112 21.81 -0.93 12.49
N ARG A 113 20.70 -1.07 13.24
CA ARG A 113 20.35 -0.13 14.31
C ARG A 113 21.40 -0.11 15.43
N LYS A 114 21.90 -1.29 15.83
CA LYS A 114 22.96 -1.44 16.82
C LYS A 114 24.28 -0.84 16.33
N ALA A 115 24.66 -1.11 15.08
CA ALA A 115 25.88 -0.57 14.47
C ALA A 115 25.86 0.97 14.38
N ALA A 116 24.69 1.56 14.17
CA ALA A 116 24.48 3.00 14.18
C ALA A 116 24.43 3.62 15.61
N GLY A 117 24.54 2.82 16.67
CA GLY A 117 24.50 3.30 18.06
C GLY A 117 23.13 3.86 18.49
N LEU A 118 22.06 3.47 17.79
CA LEU A 118 20.72 4.01 18.01
C LEU A 118 20.04 3.39 19.23
N ALA A 119 19.31 4.21 19.99
CA ALA A 119 18.67 3.78 21.21
C ALA A 119 17.47 2.85 20.96
N THR A 120 17.52 1.65 21.55
CA THR A 120 16.40 0.71 21.65
C THR A 120 16.26 0.25 23.09
N PHE A 121 15.13 0.54 23.71
CA PHE A 121 14.82 0.12 25.07
C PHE A 121 13.99 -1.16 25.00
N TYR A 122 14.67 -2.31 25.00
CA TYR A 122 14.03 -3.60 25.25
C TYR A 122 13.60 -3.71 26.71
N GLU A 123 12.61 -4.56 26.96
CA GLU A 123 11.96 -4.74 28.26
C GLU A 123 11.41 -3.40 28.82
N ALA A 124 10.91 -2.56 27.92
CA ALA A 124 10.14 -1.36 28.24
C ALA A 124 8.69 -1.77 28.52
N GLU A 125 8.37 -1.93 29.80
CA GLU A 125 7.06 -2.35 30.29
C GLU A 125 6.16 -1.16 30.58
N ASP A 126 4.86 -1.41 30.78
CA ASP A 126 3.86 -0.40 31.17
C ASP A 126 3.88 0.88 30.35
N VAL A 127 4.12 0.76 29.04
CA VAL A 127 4.12 1.90 28.12
C VAL A 127 2.76 2.61 28.18
N ARG A 128 2.76 3.91 28.45
CA ARG A 128 1.57 4.78 28.47
C ARG A 128 1.84 6.05 27.69
N LEU A 129 0.84 6.50 26.94
CA LEU A 129 0.92 7.69 26.10
C LEU A 129 0.08 8.81 26.72
N GLU A 130 0.65 9.99 26.89
CA GLU A 130 -0.01 11.19 27.41
C GLU A 130 0.07 12.34 26.39
N GLY A 131 -1.00 13.12 26.27
CA GLY A 131 -1.03 14.35 25.46
C GLY A 131 -0.90 14.09 23.95
N ILE A 132 -1.34 12.94 23.46
CA ILE A 132 -1.25 12.55 22.04
C ILE A 132 -2.15 13.38 21.11
N ASP A 133 -3.17 14.05 21.64
CA ASP A 133 -4.03 15.01 20.95
C ASP A 133 -3.42 16.42 20.87
N GLY A 134 -2.37 16.69 21.65
CA GLY A 134 -1.69 17.98 21.72
C GLY A 134 -0.48 18.13 20.77
N ASN A 135 0.45 19.02 21.15
CA ASN A 135 1.65 19.33 20.37
C ASN A 135 2.94 18.72 20.93
N SER A 136 2.93 18.17 22.14
CA SER A 136 4.12 17.58 22.76
C SER A 136 3.73 16.33 23.56
N PRO A 137 3.51 15.20 22.87
CA PRO A 137 3.22 13.93 23.54
C PRO A 137 4.37 13.51 24.46
N THR A 138 3.99 12.85 25.55
CA THR A 138 4.92 12.24 26.50
C THR A 138 4.64 10.74 26.59
N VAL A 139 5.71 9.95 26.56
CA VAL A 139 5.67 8.49 26.68
C VAL A 139 6.30 8.08 28.00
N HIS A 140 5.53 7.38 28.81
CA HIS A 140 5.96 6.81 30.08
C HIS A 140 6.16 5.30 29.93
N PHE A 141 7.17 4.74 30.59
CA PHE A 141 7.41 3.30 30.62
C PHE A 141 8.25 2.92 31.84
N THR A 142 8.25 1.65 32.20
CA THR A 142 9.10 1.08 33.26
C THR A 142 10.20 0.26 32.63
N ARG A 143 11.44 0.38 33.14
CA ARG A 143 12.57 -0.46 32.73
C ARG A 143 13.50 -0.71 33.91
N GLY A 144 13.87 -1.97 34.14
CA GLY A 144 14.73 -2.36 35.27
C GLY A 144 14.18 -1.92 36.64
N GLY A 145 12.85 -1.90 36.79
CA GLY A 145 12.16 -1.43 38.00
C GLY A 145 12.05 0.09 38.15
N GLY A 146 12.62 0.89 37.24
CA GLY A 146 12.58 2.35 37.28
C GLY A 146 11.59 2.94 36.27
N ALA A 147 10.80 3.92 36.70
CA ALA A 147 9.95 4.70 35.79
C ALA A 147 10.81 5.64 34.93
N GLN A 148 10.50 5.69 33.64
CA GLN A 148 11.18 6.52 32.64
C GLN A 148 10.16 7.34 31.84
N THR A 149 10.62 8.50 31.37
CA THR A 149 9.79 9.46 30.62
C THR A 149 10.54 10.00 29.40
N LEU A 150 9.88 9.92 28.24
CA LEU A 150 10.34 10.46 26.96
C LEU A 150 9.36 11.53 26.48
N ARG A 151 9.85 12.75 26.23
CA ARG A 151 9.09 13.77 25.50
C ARG A 151 9.42 13.68 24.01
N CYS A 152 8.42 13.85 23.17
CA CYS A 152 8.60 13.79 21.72
C CYS A 152 7.64 14.70 20.98
N ASP A 153 7.84 14.79 19.67
CA ASP A 153 6.98 15.53 18.76
C ASP A 153 5.92 14.60 18.17
N PHE A 154 6.28 13.33 17.90
CA PHE A 154 5.37 12.30 17.38
C PHE A 154 5.60 10.92 18.00
N VAL A 155 4.54 10.11 17.99
CA VAL A 155 4.55 8.71 18.40
C VAL A 155 4.12 7.82 17.22
N ALA A 156 4.89 6.77 16.94
CA ALA A 156 4.53 5.73 15.98
C ALA A 156 4.23 4.41 16.71
N GLY A 157 2.98 3.97 16.65
CA GLY A 157 2.51 2.68 17.13
C GLY A 157 2.81 1.57 16.12
N CYS A 158 3.85 0.80 16.38
CA CYS A 158 4.31 -0.36 15.61
C CYS A 158 4.30 -1.64 16.48
N ASP A 159 3.47 -1.67 17.51
CA ASP A 159 3.45 -2.62 18.64
C ASP A 159 2.48 -3.81 18.42
N GLY A 160 2.00 -3.93 17.19
CA GLY A 160 1.21 -5.05 16.72
C GLY A 160 -0.23 -5.07 17.23
N PHE A 161 -0.92 -6.18 16.95
CA PHE A 161 -2.38 -6.25 17.16
C PHE A 161 -2.82 -6.00 18.60
N HIS A 162 -2.02 -6.41 19.58
CA HIS A 162 -2.31 -6.22 21.01
C HIS A 162 -1.50 -5.07 21.65
N GLY A 163 -0.98 -4.18 20.81
CA GLY A 163 -0.24 -2.99 21.22
C GLY A 163 -1.08 -2.00 22.02
N VAL A 164 -0.40 -1.14 22.77
CA VAL A 164 -0.99 -0.05 23.56
C VAL A 164 -1.33 1.15 22.70
N ALA A 165 -0.64 1.35 21.57
CA ALA A 165 -0.83 2.51 20.72
C ALA A 165 -2.30 2.69 20.29
N ARG A 166 -2.89 1.67 19.66
CA ARG A 166 -4.30 1.74 19.24
C ARG A 166 -5.26 1.91 20.41
N GLN A 167 -4.96 1.28 21.56
CA GLN A 167 -5.78 1.38 22.77
C GLN A 167 -5.73 2.76 23.43
N SER A 168 -4.70 3.55 23.12
CA SER A 168 -4.55 4.92 23.64
C SER A 168 -5.43 5.92 22.88
N ILE A 169 -6.01 5.54 21.75
CA ILE A 169 -6.93 6.38 20.98
C ILE A 169 -8.34 6.24 21.59
N PRO A 170 -9.07 7.35 21.81
CA PRO A 170 -10.45 7.27 22.29
C PRO A 170 -11.33 6.42 21.38
N GLY A 171 -12.05 5.45 21.96
CA GLY A 171 -12.90 4.52 21.20
C GLY A 171 -14.02 5.20 20.40
N SER A 172 -14.41 6.43 20.76
CA SER A 172 -15.38 7.24 20.01
C SER A 172 -14.86 7.75 18.66
N VAL A 173 -13.55 7.71 18.44
CA VAL A 173 -12.90 8.17 17.20
C VAL A 173 -12.61 7.00 16.26
N LEU A 174 -12.49 5.79 16.79
CA LEU A 174 -12.14 4.60 16.01
C LEU A 174 -13.38 3.88 15.50
N GLN A 175 -13.41 3.64 14.20
CA GLN A 175 -14.25 2.63 13.57
C GLN A 175 -13.39 1.40 13.27
N THR A 176 -13.84 0.22 13.71
CA THR A 176 -13.16 -1.04 13.43
C THR A 176 -14.00 -1.92 12.52
N TYR A 177 -13.32 -2.67 11.65
CA TYR A 177 -13.89 -3.64 10.73
C TYR A 177 -13.18 -4.96 10.94
N GLU A 178 -13.93 -6.02 11.21
CA GLU A 178 -13.36 -7.32 11.51
C GLU A 178 -14.11 -8.46 10.84
N ARG A 179 -13.34 -9.46 10.38
CA ARG A 179 -13.84 -10.76 9.97
C ARG A 179 -12.92 -11.86 10.51
N ALA A 180 -13.45 -12.68 11.40
CA ALA A 180 -12.81 -13.94 11.78
C ALA A 180 -13.14 -15.04 10.77
N TYR A 181 -12.19 -15.94 10.51
CA TYR A 181 -12.39 -17.11 9.65
C TYR A 181 -12.56 -18.36 10.52
N PRO A 182 -13.39 -19.34 10.10
CA PRO A 182 -13.71 -20.52 10.91
C PRO A 182 -12.60 -21.59 10.87
N PHE A 183 -11.34 -21.19 10.74
CA PHE A 183 -10.17 -22.06 10.68
C PHE A 183 -8.88 -21.28 11.00
N GLY A 184 -7.82 -22.04 11.31
CA GLY A 184 -6.45 -21.56 11.49
C GLY A 184 -5.48 -22.27 10.55
N TRP A 185 -4.21 -21.84 10.58
CA TRP A 185 -3.10 -22.52 9.92
C TRP A 185 -2.18 -23.17 10.95
N LEU A 186 -2.08 -24.49 10.91
CA LEU A 186 -1.02 -25.23 11.57
C LEU A 186 0.24 -25.13 10.70
N GLY A 187 1.26 -24.43 11.17
CA GLY A 187 2.53 -24.25 10.46
C GLY A 187 3.66 -25.07 11.04
N VAL A 188 4.52 -25.63 10.18
CA VAL A 188 5.73 -26.37 10.56
C VAL A 188 6.94 -25.84 9.80
N LEU A 189 7.99 -25.46 10.54
CA LEU A 189 9.31 -25.09 9.99
C LEU A 189 10.24 -26.30 10.15
N ALA A 190 10.95 -26.68 9.10
CA ALA A 190 11.90 -27.78 9.13
C ALA A 190 13.15 -27.47 8.29
N ASP A 191 14.30 -28.00 8.73
CA ASP A 191 15.53 -28.00 7.93
C ASP A 191 15.50 -29.14 6.91
N THR A 192 14.61 -28.98 5.93
CA THR A 192 14.47 -29.85 4.77
C THR A 192 14.43 -29.02 3.49
N PRO A 193 14.94 -29.55 2.36
CA PRO A 193 14.84 -28.86 1.08
C PRO A 193 13.36 -28.67 0.67
N PRO A 194 13.00 -27.54 0.05
CA PRO A 194 11.65 -27.30 -0.43
C PRO A 194 11.19 -28.35 -1.44
N VAL A 195 9.90 -28.70 -1.38
CA VAL A 195 9.31 -29.70 -2.30
C VAL A 195 9.22 -29.19 -3.75
N SER A 196 9.16 -27.87 -3.93
CA SER A 196 9.16 -27.18 -5.22
C SER A 196 10.00 -25.91 -5.12
N HIS A 197 10.49 -25.43 -6.27
CA HIS A 197 11.20 -24.16 -6.37
C HIS A 197 10.29 -22.96 -6.15
N GLU A 198 8.99 -23.09 -6.46
CA GLU A 198 7.98 -22.05 -6.22
C GLU A 198 6.98 -22.49 -5.15
N LEU A 199 6.20 -21.54 -4.62
CA LEU A 199 5.20 -21.84 -3.60
C LEU A 199 4.05 -22.65 -4.22
N ILE A 200 3.57 -23.67 -3.50
CA ILE A 200 2.36 -24.43 -3.88
C ILE A 200 1.22 -24.08 -2.92
N TYR A 201 0.17 -23.45 -3.44
CA TYR A 201 -1.09 -23.25 -2.74
C TYR A 201 -2.07 -24.35 -3.16
N ALA A 202 -2.44 -25.23 -2.25
CA ALA A 202 -3.31 -26.36 -2.53
C ALA A 202 -4.72 -26.15 -1.98
N ASN A 203 -5.71 -26.19 -2.85
CA ASN A 203 -7.12 -26.35 -2.51
C ASN A 203 -7.51 -27.81 -2.71
N THR A 204 -7.79 -28.53 -1.61
CA THR A 204 -8.19 -29.94 -1.66
C THR A 204 -9.47 -30.19 -0.87
N PRO A 205 -10.19 -31.30 -1.12
CA PRO A 205 -11.34 -31.69 -0.31
C PRO A 205 -11.03 -31.84 1.19
N ARG A 206 -9.77 -32.10 1.56
CA ARG A 206 -9.32 -32.21 2.96
C ARG A 206 -9.00 -30.85 3.61
N GLY A 207 -9.08 -29.76 2.85
CA GLY A 207 -8.70 -28.42 3.28
C GLY A 207 -7.49 -27.86 2.54
N PHE A 208 -7.16 -26.62 2.86
CA PHE A 208 -6.01 -25.93 2.31
C PHE A 208 -4.67 -26.51 2.79
N ALA A 209 -3.66 -26.48 1.93
CA ALA A 209 -2.25 -26.64 2.30
C ALA A 209 -1.37 -25.61 1.57
N LEU A 210 -0.25 -25.26 2.18
CA LEU A 210 0.77 -24.39 1.58
C LEU A 210 2.14 -25.03 1.71
N CYS A 211 2.84 -25.15 0.58
CA CYS A 211 4.28 -25.44 0.55
C CYS A 211 5.03 -24.14 0.27
N SER A 212 5.84 -23.70 1.24
CA SER A 212 6.67 -22.52 1.16
C SER A 212 8.07 -22.82 1.71
N MET A 213 8.94 -21.82 1.71
CA MET A 213 10.36 -21.97 2.05
C MET A 213 10.94 -20.75 2.75
N ARG A 214 12.17 -20.89 3.21
CA ARG A 214 13.03 -19.81 3.73
C ARG A 214 14.37 -19.76 3.02
N SER A 215 14.86 -20.91 2.55
CA SER A 215 16.07 -21.08 1.74
C SER A 215 15.98 -22.43 1.01
N GLU A 216 17.00 -22.79 0.23
CA GLU A 216 17.09 -24.09 -0.46
C GLU A 216 17.17 -25.29 0.50
N THR A 217 17.43 -25.05 1.79
CA THR A 217 17.59 -26.09 2.82
C THR A 217 16.61 -25.96 3.99
N ARG A 218 15.68 -24.99 3.93
CA ARG A 218 14.72 -24.73 5.01
C ARG A 218 13.34 -24.46 4.45
N SER A 219 12.39 -25.27 4.89
CA SER A 219 11.03 -25.28 4.38
C SER A 219 10.01 -24.84 5.44
N ARG A 220 8.92 -24.23 4.97
CA ARG A 220 7.79 -23.85 5.83
C ARG A 220 6.49 -24.32 5.19
N TYR A 221 5.78 -25.21 5.88
CA TYR A 221 4.53 -25.79 5.41
C TYR A 221 3.37 -25.38 6.29
N TYR A 222 2.17 -25.32 5.73
CA TYR A 222 0.94 -25.04 6.47
C TYR A 222 -0.20 -25.97 6.07
N LEU A 223 -1.03 -26.31 7.06
CA LEU A 223 -2.30 -26.99 6.88
C LEU A 223 -3.41 -26.12 7.45
N GLN A 224 -4.52 -26.00 6.72
CA GLN A 224 -5.76 -25.53 7.33
C GLN A 224 -6.25 -26.55 8.37
N VAL A 225 -6.57 -26.04 9.55
CA VAL A 225 -7.13 -26.79 10.67
C VAL A 225 -8.34 -26.05 11.26
N PRO A 226 -9.37 -26.75 11.78
CA PRO A 226 -10.50 -26.10 12.43
C PRO A 226 -10.12 -25.16 13.59
N VAL A 227 -10.99 -24.20 13.93
CA VAL A 227 -10.82 -23.43 15.16
C VAL A 227 -10.91 -24.36 16.38
N GLY A 228 -10.07 -24.12 17.39
CA GLY A 228 -10.03 -24.91 18.62
C GLY A 228 -9.05 -26.08 18.59
N GLU A 229 -8.49 -26.39 17.42
CA GLU A 229 -7.36 -27.32 17.31
C GLU A 229 -6.18 -26.88 18.17
N ARG A 230 -5.49 -27.87 18.74
CA ARG A 230 -4.38 -27.68 19.66
C ARG A 230 -3.10 -28.17 19.03
N VAL A 231 -2.05 -27.35 19.07
CA VAL A 231 -0.76 -27.69 18.46
C VAL A 231 -0.17 -28.99 19.05
N GLU A 232 -0.42 -29.26 20.33
CA GLU A 232 0.07 -30.46 21.01
C GLU A 232 -0.60 -31.75 20.51
N SER A 233 -1.77 -31.65 19.86
CA SER A 233 -2.46 -32.79 19.24
C SER A 233 -1.81 -33.23 17.92
N TRP A 234 -0.85 -32.47 17.41
CA TRP A 234 -0.23 -32.72 16.11
C TRP A 234 1.23 -33.13 16.27
N SER A 235 1.50 -34.43 16.17
CA SER A 235 2.87 -34.94 16.01
C SER A 235 3.46 -34.50 14.67
N ASP A 236 4.79 -34.57 14.51
CA ASP A 236 5.43 -34.32 13.21
C ASP A 236 4.93 -35.31 12.15
N GLU A 237 4.83 -36.59 12.52
CA GLU A 237 4.30 -37.64 11.64
C GLU A 237 2.86 -37.37 11.18
N ALA A 238 1.97 -36.94 12.09
CA ALA A 238 0.59 -36.60 11.76
C ALA A 238 0.53 -35.41 10.78
N PHE A 239 1.35 -34.38 11.02
CA PHE A 239 1.46 -33.23 10.11
C PHE A 239 1.92 -33.65 8.71
N TRP A 240 3.01 -34.40 8.62
CA TRP A 240 3.57 -34.82 7.34
C TRP A 240 2.63 -35.77 6.58
N THR A 241 1.92 -36.65 7.29
CA THR A 241 0.92 -37.54 6.70
C THR A 241 -0.24 -36.75 6.10
N GLU A 242 -0.77 -35.78 6.85
CA GLU A 242 -1.87 -34.93 6.36
C GLU A 242 -1.42 -34.01 5.23
N LEU A 243 -0.18 -33.48 5.28
CA LEU A 243 0.39 -32.71 4.17
C LEU A 243 0.46 -33.54 2.88
N ARG A 244 1.01 -34.76 2.93
CA ARG A 244 1.05 -35.65 1.76
C ARG A 244 -0.33 -35.90 1.17
N ALA A 245 -1.34 -36.07 2.03
CA ALA A 245 -2.72 -36.28 1.60
C ALA A 245 -3.36 -35.06 0.88
N ARG A 246 -2.75 -33.88 0.97
CA ARG A 246 -3.20 -32.62 0.34
C ARG A 246 -2.35 -32.17 -0.85
N LEU A 247 -1.38 -32.99 -1.29
CA LEU A 247 -0.50 -32.67 -2.42
C LEU A 247 -0.83 -33.52 -3.65
N ASP A 248 -0.34 -33.14 -4.83
CA ASP A 248 -0.37 -33.95 -6.05
C ASP A 248 0.67 -35.09 -5.98
N PRO A 249 0.55 -36.14 -6.81
CA PRO A 249 1.46 -37.29 -6.75
C PRO A 249 2.95 -36.92 -6.84
N GLU A 250 3.32 -35.99 -7.72
CA GLU A 250 4.72 -35.58 -7.88
C GLU A 250 5.26 -34.90 -6.62
N ALA A 251 4.51 -33.96 -6.03
CA ALA A 251 4.92 -33.31 -4.80
C ALA A 251 4.97 -34.28 -3.60
N ARG A 252 4.10 -35.31 -3.56
CA ARG A 252 4.16 -36.36 -2.51
C ARG A 252 5.46 -37.16 -2.59
N ASP A 253 5.83 -37.57 -3.80
CA ASP A 253 7.02 -38.40 -4.03
C ASP A 253 8.32 -37.63 -3.76
N ARG A 254 8.31 -36.31 -4.02
CA ARG A 254 9.45 -35.42 -3.80
C ARG A 254 9.54 -34.86 -2.37
N LEU A 255 8.49 -34.99 -1.54
CA LEU A 255 8.45 -34.38 -0.22
C LEU A 255 9.49 -35.01 0.72
N VAL A 256 10.55 -34.25 1.02
CA VAL A 256 11.51 -34.57 2.08
C VAL A 256 10.97 -34.04 3.42
N VAL A 257 10.82 -34.95 4.38
CA VAL A 257 10.30 -34.65 5.72
C VAL A 257 11.40 -34.69 6.76
N GLY A 258 11.20 -33.99 7.88
CA GLY A 258 12.16 -33.89 8.97
C GLY A 258 11.50 -33.42 10.27
N PRO A 259 12.26 -33.37 11.38
CA PRO A 259 11.75 -32.88 12.65
C PRO A 259 11.35 -31.40 12.55
N SER A 260 10.30 -31.00 13.27
CA SER A 260 9.93 -29.59 13.34
C SER A 260 10.88 -28.78 14.22
N LEU A 261 11.40 -27.67 13.68
CA LEU A 261 12.12 -26.65 14.43
C LEU A 261 11.15 -25.76 15.21
N GLU A 262 9.99 -25.49 14.61
CA GLU A 262 8.91 -24.70 15.19
C GLU A 262 7.57 -25.22 14.67
N LYS A 263 6.58 -25.26 15.55
CA LYS A 263 5.20 -25.61 15.23
C LYS A 263 4.23 -24.71 15.99
N SER A 264 3.27 -24.13 15.28
CA SER A 264 2.24 -23.26 15.86
C SER A 264 0.97 -23.24 15.03
N ILE A 265 -0.14 -22.86 15.67
CA ILE A 265 -1.41 -22.60 15.00
C ILE A 265 -1.67 -21.09 14.99
N ALA A 266 -1.82 -20.51 13.81
CA ALA A 266 -2.16 -19.10 13.63
C ALA A 266 -3.64 -18.97 13.26
N PRO A 267 -4.46 -18.23 14.04
CA PRO A 267 -5.84 -17.94 13.65
C PRO A 267 -5.88 -17.00 12.44
N LEU A 268 -6.84 -17.20 11.55
CA LEU A 268 -7.04 -16.34 10.39
C LEU A 268 -8.04 -15.23 10.71
N ARG A 269 -7.67 -13.98 10.42
CA ARG A 269 -8.54 -12.81 10.57
C ARG A 269 -8.23 -11.73 9.55
N SER A 270 -9.24 -10.94 9.24
CA SER A 270 -9.10 -9.61 8.65
C SER A 270 -9.51 -8.59 9.70
N PHE A 271 -8.69 -7.56 9.91
CA PHE A 271 -8.98 -6.45 10.82
C PHE A 271 -8.48 -5.15 10.21
N VAL A 272 -9.26 -4.07 10.32
CA VAL A 272 -8.84 -2.71 9.94
C VAL A 272 -9.41 -1.74 10.96
N THR A 273 -8.61 -0.75 11.36
CA THR A 273 -9.06 0.39 12.16
C THR A 273 -8.98 1.68 11.35
N GLU A 274 -9.99 2.54 11.47
CA GLU A 274 -10.03 3.86 10.88
C GLU A 274 -10.36 4.91 11.95
N PRO A 275 -9.70 6.09 11.94
CA PRO A 275 -8.48 6.42 11.19
C PRO A 275 -7.24 5.68 11.73
N MET A 276 -6.13 5.76 11.00
CA MET A 276 -4.81 5.23 11.40
C MET A 276 -3.94 6.29 12.10
N ARG A 277 -4.52 7.44 12.48
CA ARG A 277 -3.86 8.55 13.16
C ARG A 277 -4.81 9.22 14.14
N PHE A 278 -4.30 9.60 15.30
CA PHE A 278 -4.97 10.49 16.25
C PHE A 278 -3.97 11.50 16.81
N GLY A 279 -4.18 12.79 16.50
CA GLY A 279 -3.25 13.86 16.88
C GLY A 279 -1.82 13.61 16.38
N ARG A 280 -0.90 13.34 17.31
CA ARG A 280 0.52 13.04 17.09
C ARG A 280 0.86 11.55 17.15
N LEU A 281 -0.14 10.68 17.31
CA LEU A 281 0.00 9.23 17.27
C LEU A 281 -0.39 8.68 15.89
N PHE A 282 0.48 7.86 15.29
CA PHE A 282 0.25 7.14 14.04
C PHE A 282 0.31 5.64 14.27
N LEU A 283 -0.58 4.87 13.64
CA LEU A 283 -0.57 3.41 13.69
C LEU A 283 -0.01 2.85 12.38
N ALA A 284 0.90 1.88 12.47
CA ALA A 284 1.49 1.21 11.30
C ALA A 284 1.58 -0.31 11.50
N GLY A 285 1.32 -1.05 10.42
CA GLY A 285 1.33 -2.52 10.41
C GLY A 285 0.23 -3.14 11.27
N ASP A 286 0.57 -4.24 11.95
CA ASP A 286 -0.35 -5.03 12.79
C ASP A 286 -1.08 -4.18 13.87
N ALA A 287 -0.57 -3.00 14.23
CA ALA A 287 -1.24 -2.06 15.13
C ALA A 287 -2.49 -1.42 14.53
N ALA A 288 -2.58 -1.33 13.20
CA ALA A 288 -3.70 -0.74 12.45
C ALA A 288 -4.57 -1.78 11.74
N HIS A 289 -3.96 -2.82 11.16
CA HIS A 289 -4.67 -3.80 10.34
C HIS A 289 -4.05 -5.19 10.42
N ILE A 290 -4.86 -6.22 10.17
CA ILE A 290 -4.46 -7.62 10.07
C ILE A 290 -5.09 -8.21 8.83
N VAL A 291 -4.35 -9.07 8.14
CA VAL A 291 -4.78 -9.79 6.94
C VAL A 291 -4.57 -11.28 7.13
N PRO A 292 -5.43 -12.14 6.54
CA PRO A 292 -5.16 -13.56 6.51
C PRO A 292 -3.86 -13.81 5.71
N PRO A 293 -2.99 -14.73 6.18
CA PRO A 293 -1.66 -14.92 5.62
C PRO A 293 -1.67 -15.52 4.20
N THR A 294 -2.82 -15.98 3.70
CA THR A 294 -3.00 -16.49 2.33
C THR A 294 -2.43 -15.56 1.27
N GLY A 295 -2.69 -14.25 1.39
CA GLY A 295 -2.20 -13.25 0.44
C GLY A 295 -0.75 -12.79 0.67
N ALA A 296 -0.08 -13.25 1.74
CA ALA A 296 1.25 -12.82 2.16
C ALA A 296 1.41 -11.29 2.30
N LYS A 297 0.37 -10.58 2.77
CA LYS A 297 0.33 -9.10 2.76
C LYS A 297 0.74 -8.40 4.06
N GLY A 298 0.70 -9.07 5.22
CA GLY A 298 0.84 -8.38 6.52
C GLY A 298 2.14 -7.55 6.67
N LEU A 299 3.30 -8.20 6.52
CA LEU A 299 4.60 -7.51 6.60
C LEU A 299 4.76 -6.46 5.48
N ASN A 300 4.28 -6.77 4.28
CA ASN A 300 4.39 -5.87 3.12
C ASN A 300 3.53 -4.62 3.26
N LEU A 301 2.34 -4.74 3.85
CA LEU A 301 1.51 -3.59 4.22
C LEU A 301 2.17 -2.76 5.31
N ALA A 302 2.73 -3.40 6.34
CA ALA A 302 3.46 -2.70 7.38
C ALA A 302 4.64 -1.89 6.80
N ALA A 303 5.36 -2.44 5.82
CA ALA A 303 6.41 -1.72 5.12
C ALA A 303 5.85 -0.50 4.37
N SER A 304 4.74 -0.63 3.66
CA SER A 304 4.14 0.52 2.96
C SER A 304 3.59 1.60 3.90
N ASP A 305 2.99 1.25 5.03
CA ASP A 305 2.55 2.23 6.05
C ASP A 305 3.76 3.02 6.56
N VAL A 306 4.84 2.29 6.88
CA VAL A 306 6.10 2.88 7.32
C VAL A 306 6.70 3.78 6.25
N GLY A 307 6.63 3.39 4.97
CA GLY A 307 7.04 4.22 3.85
C GLY A 307 6.26 5.54 3.79
N PHE A 308 4.93 5.49 3.87
CA PHE A 308 4.10 6.70 3.90
C PHE A 308 4.35 7.57 5.14
N LEU A 309 4.55 6.95 6.32
CA LEU A 309 4.84 7.67 7.55
C LEU A 309 6.23 8.33 7.48
N PHE A 310 7.21 7.62 6.93
CA PHE A 310 8.55 8.14 6.70
C PHE A 310 8.53 9.36 5.77
N GLU A 311 7.86 9.27 4.62
CA GLU A 311 7.66 10.40 3.71
C GLU A 311 7.03 11.59 4.44
N ALA A 312 5.94 11.35 5.18
CA ALA A 312 5.22 12.39 5.90
C ALA A 312 6.07 13.10 6.97
N LEU A 313 6.85 12.35 7.76
CA LEU A 313 7.71 12.90 8.80
C LEU A 313 8.96 13.57 8.22
N ALA A 314 9.51 13.01 7.15
CA ALA A 314 10.60 13.62 6.40
C ALA A 314 10.23 15.01 5.86
N ASP A 315 9.09 15.11 5.18
CA ASP A 315 8.58 16.37 4.65
C ASP A 315 8.26 17.36 5.76
N HIS A 316 7.75 16.87 6.91
CA HIS A 316 7.51 17.71 8.07
C HIS A 316 8.78 18.35 8.64
N TYR A 317 9.85 17.57 8.82
CA TYR A 317 11.09 18.09 9.40
C TYR A 317 11.95 18.86 8.41
N ARG A 318 11.91 18.52 7.11
CA ARG A 318 12.72 19.20 6.08
C ARG A 318 12.02 20.38 5.43
N GLU A 319 10.73 20.25 5.14
CA GLU A 319 9.95 21.22 4.37
C GLU A 319 8.88 21.95 5.19
N HIS A 320 8.74 21.61 6.48
CA HIS A 320 7.69 22.13 7.36
C HIS A 320 6.27 21.89 6.83
N SER A 321 6.09 20.84 6.02
CA SER A 321 4.81 20.47 5.44
C SER A 321 4.03 19.52 6.37
N SER A 322 2.74 19.79 6.59
CA SER A 322 1.84 18.85 7.27
C SER A 322 1.06 17.96 6.31
N ALA A 323 1.19 18.14 4.98
CA ALA A 323 0.34 17.46 4.01
C ALA A 323 0.40 15.94 4.13
N GLY A 324 1.61 15.36 4.21
CA GLY A 324 1.78 13.91 4.41
C GLY A 324 1.18 13.42 5.73
N ILE A 325 1.35 14.21 6.80
CA ILE A 325 0.82 13.92 8.14
C ILE A 325 -0.72 13.92 8.15
N ASP A 326 -1.33 14.91 7.49
CA ASP A 326 -2.78 15.11 7.44
C ASP A 326 -3.49 14.07 6.58
N PHE A 327 -2.83 13.60 5.52
CA PHE A 327 -3.36 12.58 4.61
C PHE A 327 -2.86 11.16 4.89
N TYR A 328 -2.09 10.93 5.96
CA TYR A 328 -1.50 9.62 6.29
C TYR A 328 -2.53 8.49 6.29
N SER A 329 -3.62 8.64 7.07
CA SER A 329 -4.67 7.62 7.17
C SER A 329 -5.30 7.34 5.81
N GLN A 330 -5.59 8.36 5.01
CA GLN A 330 -6.23 8.20 3.71
C GLN A 330 -5.32 7.43 2.74
N ARG A 331 -4.03 7.81 2.66
CA ARG A 331 -3.06 7.14 1.77
C ARG A 331 -2.86 5.68 2.16
N CYS A 332 -2.69 5.39 3.45
CA CYS A 332 -2.52 4.02 3.93
C CYS A 332 -3.79 3.19 3.66
N LEU A 333 -4.97 3.69 4.06
CA LEU A 333 -6.23 2.95 3.95
C LEU A 333 -6.58 2.58 2.50
N GLN A 334 -6.25 3.42 1.51
CA GLN A 334 -6.43 3.08 0.09
C GLN A 334 -5.68 1.80 -0.30
N ARG A 335 -4.46 1.62 0.19
CA ARG A 335 -3.66 0.42 -0.06
C ARG A 335 -4.10 -0.75 0.81
N VAL A 336 -4.33 -0.50 2.11
CA VAL A 336 -4.77 -1.52 3.08
C VAL A 336 -6.04 -2.20 2.60
N TRP A 337 -7.07 -1.46 2.18
CA TRP A 337 -8.32 -2.07 1.72
C TRP A 337 -8.16 -2.91 0.45
N ARG A 338 -7.29 -2.52 -0.49
CA ARG A 338 -7.00 -3.32 -1.68
C ARG A 338 -6.32 -4.64 -1.33
N ALA A 339 -5.38 -4.61 -0.40
CA ALA A 339 -4.67 -5.79 0.06
C ALA A 339 -5.54 -6.69 0.97
N VAL A 340 -6.39 -6.12 1.82
CA VAL A 340 -7.40 -6.85 2.61
C VAL A 340 -8.39 -7.54 1.68
N ARG A 341 -8.90 -6.84 0.65
CA ARG A 341 -9.76 -7.42 -0.40
C ARG A 341 -9.08 -8.60 -1.09
N PHE A 342 -7.83 -8.43 -1.54
CA PHE A 342 -7.08 -9.52 -2.18
C PHE A 342 -6.88 -10.71 -1.24
N SER A 343 -6.46 -10.47 0.00
CA SER A 343 -6.21 -11.52 0.99
C SER A 343 -7.51 -12.25 1.36
N TRP A 344 -8.63 -11.54 1.47
CA TRP A 344 -9.96 -12.12 1.67
C TRP A 344 -10.39 -12.99 0.49
N TRP A 345 -10.27 -12.47 -0.75
CA TRP A 345 -10.64 -13.20 -1.96
C TRP A 345 -9.81 -14.48 -2.08
N PHE A 346 -8.50 -14.38 -1.94
CA PHE A 346 -7.62 -15.54 -2.09
C PHE A 346 -7.82 -16.57 -0.97
N THR A 347 -8.12 -16.13 0.25
CA THR A 347 -8.53 -17.03 1.35
C THR A 347 -9.83 -17.76 1.01
N SER A 348 -10.82 -17.03 0.48
CA SER A 348 -12.12 -17.60 0.08
C SER A 348 -11.98 -18.61 -1.06
N LEU A 349 -11.01 -18.40 -1.95
CA LEU A 349 -10.74 -19.26 -3.10
C LEU A 349 -9.99 -20.55 -2.73
N MET A 350 -9.06 -20.49 -1.78
CA MET A 350 -8.13 -21.60 -1.52
C MET A 350 -8.54 -22.52 -0.34
N HIS A 351 -9.48 -22.11 0.51
CA HIS A 351 -9.85 -22.83 1.73
C HIS A 351 -11.20 -23.52 1.64
N ARG A 352 -11.41 -24.53 2.49
CA ARG A 352 -12.72 -25.14 2.70
C ARG A 352 -13.47 -24.42 3.82
N PHE A 353 -14.69 -23.99 3.54
CA PHE A 353 -15.57 -23.37 4.52
C PHE A 353 -16.64 -24.38 4.93
N PRO A 354 -16.86 -24.63 6.23
CA PRO A 354 -17.85 -25.61 6.71
C PRO A 354 -19.26 -25.38 6.14
N ASP A 355 -19.65 -24.11 5.97
CA ASP A 355 -21.01 -23.72 5.61
C ASP A 355 -21.21 -23.42 4.11
N ALA A 356 -20.22 -23.71 3.25
CA ALA A 356 -20.30 -23.35 1.82
C ALA A 356 -21.33 -24.17 1.03
N GLY A 357 -21.63 -25.40 1.49
CA GLY A 357 -22.48 -26.35 0.76
C GLY A 357 -21.96 -26.69 -0.65
N GLU A 358 -22.75 -27.43 -1.42
CA GLU A 358 -22.37 -27.88 -2.77
C GLU A 358 -22.30 -26.71 -3.77
N PHE A 359 -23.23 -25.75 -3.69
CA PHE A 359 -23.23 -24.60 -4.58
C PHE A 359 -21.98 -23.73 -4.39
N GLY A 360 -21.64 -23.39 -3.14
CA GLY A 360 -20.44 -22.61 -2.84
C GLY A 360 -19.17 -23.31 -3.32
N GLN A 361 -19.12 -24.64 -3.20
CA GLN A 361 -18.03 -25.44 -3.73
C GLN A 361 -17.91 -25.35 -5.26
N LYS A 362 -19.02 -25.47 -5.98
CA LYS A 362 -19.05 -25.35 -7.45
C LYS A 362 -18.63 -23.96 -7.93
N ILE A 363 -19.01 -22.91 -7.21
CA ILE A 363 -18.57 -21.54 -7.50
C ILE A 363 -17.05 -21.38 -7.28
N GLN A 364 -16.51 -21.96 -6.19
CA GLN A 364 -15.07 -21.93 -5.94
C GLN A 364 -14.28 -22.64 -7.05
N GLU A 365 -14.76 -23.81 -7.51
CA GLU A 365 -14.17 -24.53 -8.64
C GLU A 365 -14.21 -23.69 -9.93
N ALA A 366 -15.36 -23.10 -10.26
CA ALA A 366 -15.50 -22.27 -11.45
C ALA A 366 -14.59 -21.02 -11.42
N GLU A 367 -14.41 -20.40 -10.24
CA GLU A 367 -13.50 -19.26 -10.06
C GLU A 367 -12.03 -19.66 -10.27
N LEU A 368 -11.62 -20.83 -9.76
CA LEU A 368 -10.28 -21.38 -10.01
C LEU A 368 -10.05 -21.71 -11.49
N ASP A 369 -11.04 -22.33 -12.15
CA ASP A 369 -10.99 -22.64 -13.58
C ASP A 369 -10.92 -21.37 -14.44
N TYR A 370 -11.69 -20.33 -14.08
CA TYR A 370 -11.64 -19.03 -14.74
C TYR A 370 -10.28 -18.34 -14.54
N LEU A 371 -9.72 -18.42 -13.33
CA LEU A 371 -8.44 -17.82 -13.00
C LEU A 371 -7.31 -18.33 -13.91
N ILE A 372 -7.27 -19.62 -14.20
CA ILE A 372 -6.21 -20.23 -15.03
C ILE A 372 -6.49 -20.16 -16.54
N SER A 373 -7.74 -19.95 -16.95
CA SER A 373 -8.14 -19.89 -18.36
C SER A 373 -8.25 -18.47 -18.92
N SER A 374 -8.33 -17.45 -18.04
CA SER A 374 -8.41 -16.05 -18.42
C SER A 374 -7.13 -15.29 -18.07
N GLN A 375 -6.46 -14.77 -19.10
CA GLN A 375 -5.28 -13.91 -18.91
C GLN A 375 -5.61 -12.69 -18.03
N ALA A 376 -6.78 -12.08 -18.18
CA ALA A 376 -7.18 -10.93 -17.37
C ALA A 376 -7.31 -11.30 -15.87
N ALA A 377 -7.88 -12.47 -15.57
CA ALA A 377 -8.01 -12.96 -14.20
C ALA A 377 -6.63 -13.30 -13.60
N SER A 378 -5.81 -14.02 -14.35
CA SER A 378 -4.42 -14.32 -13.98
C SER A 378 -3.59 -13.06 -13.73
N THR A 379 -3.71 -12.03 -14.59
CA THR A 379 -3.06 -10.72 -14.41
C THR A 379 -3.53 -10.03 -13.12
N SER A 380 -4.83 -10.05 -12.83
CA SER A 380 -5.39 -9.49 -11.60
C SER A 380 -4.81 -10.16 -10.35
N LEU A 381 -4.69 -11.49 -10.34
CA LEU A 381 -3.98 -12.19 -9.25
C LEU A 381 -2.51 -11.75 -9.20
N ALA A 382 -1.81 -11.77 -10.33
CA ALA A 382 -0.38 -11.50 -10.39
C ALA A 382 -0.02 -10.11 -9.86
N GLU A 383 -0.71 -9.05 -10.32
CA GLU A 383 -0.43 -7.68 -9.89
C GLU A 383 -0.70 -7.46 -8.39
N ASN A 384 -1.72 -8.15 -7.85
CA ASN A 384 -2.03 -8.08 -6.44
C ASN A 384 -1.01 -8.88 -5.64
N TYR A 385 -0.56 -10.04 -6.13
CA TYR A 385 0.40 -10.92 -5.43
C TYR A 385 1.79 -10.30 -5.34
N VAL A 386 2.31 -9.69 -6.41
CA VAL A 386 3.60 -8.97 -6.40
C VAL A 386 3.54 -7.62 -5.67
N GLY A 387 2.34 -7.15 -5.34
CA GLY A 387 2.11 -5.89 -4.63
C GLY A 387 1.78 -4.74 -5.59
N LEU A 388 0.77 -3.94 -5.25
CA LEU A 388 0.44 -2.74 -6.02
C LEU A 388 1.48 -1.63 -5.80
N PRO A 389 1.63 -0.64 -6.70
CA PRO A 389 2.51 0.50 -6.46
C PRO A 389 2.04 1.36 -5.27
N MET A 390 2.97 1.94 -4.49
CA MET A 390 2.60 2.88 -3.40
C MET A 390 1.94 4.15 -3.95
N ASN A 391 2.40 4.64 -5.11
CA ASN A 391 1.86 5.82 -5.78
C ASN A 391 0.88 5.44 -6.90
N THR A 392 -0.16 4.66 -6.58
CA THR A 392 -1.25 4.49 -7.54
C THR A 392 -2.06 5.79 -7.58
N PRO A 393 -2.13 6.52 -8.71
CA PRO A 393 -2.95 7.71 -8.78
C PRO A 393 -4.39 7.33 -8.41
N ALA A 394 -5.01 8.10 -7.52
CA ALA A 394 -6.45 7.99 -7.34
C ALA A 394 -7.10 8.17 -8.72
N PRO A 395 -8.14 7.39 -9.09
CA PRO A 395 -8.96 7.78 -10.22
C PRO A 395 -9.37 9.23 -9.97
N MET A 396 -9.26 10.10 -10.99
CA MET A 396 -9.75 11.47 -10.93
C MET A 396 -11.25 11.42 -10.63
N LEU A 397 -11.62 11.27 -9.36
CA LEU A 397 -12.94 11.60 -8.87
C LEU A 397 -13.05 13.09 -9.15
N SER A 398 -13.96 13.42 -10.06
CA SER A 398 -14.27 14.78 -10.50
C SER A 398 -14.06 15.76 -9.37
N MET A 399 -13.20 16.76 -9.59
CA MET A 399 -13.08 17.87 -8.66
C MET A 399 -14.49 18.36 -8.28
N PRO A 400 -14.77 18.67 -7.00
CA PRO A 400 -16.00 19.36 -6.67
C PRO A 400 -16.08 20.63 -7.54
N PRO A 401 -17.26 21.00 -8.07
CA PRO A 401 -17.37 22.16 -8.94
C PRO A 401 -16.75 23.36 -8.23
N LEU A 402 -15.76 23.97 -8.88
CA LEU A 402 -15.15 25.23 -8.47
C LEU A 402 -16.27 26.20 -8.14
N VAL A 403 -16.43 26.55 -6.86
CA VAL A 403 -17.28 27.65 -6.44
C VAL A 403 -16.65 28.91 -7.05
N VAL A 404 -17.26 29.40 -8.12
CA VAL A 404 -16.83 30.62 -8.81
C VAL A 404 -17.10 31.81 -7.88
N GLY A 405 -16.12 32.15 -7.05
CA GLY A 405 -16.05 33.43 -6.36
C GLY A 405 -15.77 34.53 -7.38
N ARG A 406 -16.62 35.55 -7.42
CA ARG A 406 -16.43 36.74 -8.27
C ARG A 406 -15.11 37.43 -7.93
N VAL A 407 -14.21 37.53 -8.91
CA VAL A 407 -13.12 38.51 -8.89
C VAL A 407 -13.46 39.61 -9.91
N PRO A 408 -13.42 40.91 -9.55
CA PRO A 408 -13.62 41.99 -10.52
C PRO A 408 -12.37 42.10 -11.41
N SER A 409 -12.56 41.99 -12.73
CA SER A 409 -11.53 42.39 -13.72
C SER A 409 -11.41 43.92 -13.77
N PRO A 410 -10.33 44.43 -14.37
CA PRO A 410 -10.52 45.00 -15.71
C PRO A 410 -9.56 44.44 -16.78
N LEU A 411 -10.10 44.49 -17.99
CA LEU A 411 -9.75 43.85 -19.27
C LEU A 411 -8.45 44.30 -19.95
N LEU A 412 -7.93 43.46 -20.85
CA LEU A 412 -7.44 43.84 -22.18
C LEU A 412 -8.11 42.93 -23.25
N PRO A 413 -8.57 43.46 -24.40
CA PRO A 413 -9.44 42.74 -25.35
C PRO A 413 -8.68 41.90 -26.40
N ILE A 414 -9.31 40.79 -26.82
CA ILE A 414 -8.91 39.95 -27.97
C ILE A 414 -9.66 40.45 -29.22
N TRP A 415 -8.98 40.58 -30.35
CA TRP A 415 -9.58 40.93 -31.65
C TRP A 415 -9.81 39.67 -32.52
N LEU A 416 -10.92 39.65 -33.27
CA LEU A 416 -11.21 38.69 -34.33
C LEU A 416 -11.38 39.48 -35.63
N SER A 417 -10.52 39.25 -36.63
CA SER A 417 -10.73 39.76 -37.99
C SER A 417 -11.26 38.66 -38.90
N ARG A 418 -12.21 39.02 -39.76
CA ARG A 418 -12.86 38.13 -40.72
C ARG A 418 -12.20 38.32 -42.09
N ASP A 419 -11.62 37.28 -42.65
CA ASP A 419 -11.13 37.34 -44.02
C ASP A 419 -12.31 37.25 -45.00
N MET A 420 -12.45 38.28 -45.83
CA MET A 420 -13.55 38.44 -46.79
C MET A 420 -13.02 38.25 -48.21
N ASN A 421 -12.47 37.08 -48.54
CA ASN A 421 -12.31 36.67 -49.95
C ASN A 421 -12.00 35.17 -50.10
N THR A 422 -13.02 34.31 -50.14
CA THR A 422 -13.03 33.03 -50.89
C THR A 422 -14.42 32.40 -50.87
N PRO A 423 -14.92 31.81 -51.97
CA PRO A 423 -16.23 31.16 -52.01
C PRO A 423 -16.11 29.68 -51.62
N SER A 424 -16.23 29.35 -50.33
CA SER A 424 -16.52 27.98 -49.89
C SER A 424 -17.32 27.97 -48.58
N LYS A 425 -18.22 26.99 -48.41
CA LYS A 425 -19.18 26.87 -47.29
C LYS A 425 -18.52 26.37 -45.99
N THR A 426 -17.44 26.97 -45.53
CA THR A 426 -16.86 26.63 -44.22
C THR A 426 -16.15 27.83 -43.61
N THR A 427 -16.66 28.33 -42.49
CA THR A 427 -16.06 29.44 -41.73
C THR A 427 -14.78 28.95 -41.05
N SER A 428 -13.63 29.48 -41.44
CA SER A 428 -12.34 29.23 -40.77
C SER A 428 -12.06 30.33 -39.75
N TYR A 429 -11.51 29.97 -38.59
CA TYR A 429 -11.05 30.91 -37.56
C TYR A 429 -9.58 30.62 -37.25
N ALA A 430 -8.73 31.64 -37.30
CA ALA A 430 -7.39 31.58 -36.72
C ALA A 430 -7.47 31.98 -35.24
N VAL A 431 -6.79 31.23 -34.37
CA VAL A 431 -6.68 31.54 -32.94
C VAL A 431 -5.23 31.82 -32.61
N HIS A 432 -4.93 33.03 -32.15
CA HIS A 432 -3.63 33.39 -31.62
C HIS A 432 -3.64 33.30 -30.10
N TRP A 433 -2.67 32.59 -29.54
CA TRP A 433 -2.47 32.47 -28.09
C TRP A 433 -1.23 33.27 -27.69
N ARG A 434 -1.26 33.90 -26.51
CA ARG A 434 -0.08 34.53 -25.91
C ARG A 434 0.16 33.92 -24.54
N VAL A 435 1.27 33.20 -24.38
CA VAL A 435 1.68 32.69 -23.06
C VAL A 435 2.33 33.84 -22.29
N LEU A 436 1.71 34.24 -21.17
CA LEU A 436 2.29 35.20 -20.23
C LEU A 436 2.98 34.43 -19.11
N CYS A 437 4.30 34.34 -19.18
CA CYS A 437 5.12 33.80 -18.11
C CYS A 437 5.48 34.95 -17.15
N ARG A 438 5.01 34.90 -15.90
CA ARG A 438 5.42 35.85 -14.84
C ARG A 438 6.56 35.22 -14.05
N THR A 439 7.77 35.75 -14.24
CA THR A 439 8.93 35.42 -13.42
C THR A 439 9.03 36.43 -12.29
N ASP A 440 8.68 36.05 -11.08
CA ASP A 440 9.00 36.86 -9.90
C ASP A 440 10.47 36.59 -9.51
N GLY A 441 11.34 37.48 -10.02
CA GLY A 441 12.61 37.91 -9.44
C GLY A 441 13.73 36.88 -9.18
N VAL A 442 14.70 36.78 -10.09
CA VAL A 442 16.14 37.03 -9.84
C VAL A 442 16.79 37.48 -11.17
N THR A 443 17.66 38.47 -11.09
CA THR A 443 18.33 39.25 -12.16
C THR A 443 19.05 38.43 -13.24
N GLY A 444 18.92 38.83 -14.52
CA GLY A 444 19.96 38.63 -15.55
C GLY A 444 19.48 38.13 -16.93
N ARG A 445 19.30 39.07 -17.86
CA ARG A 445 19.24 38.94 -19.35
C ARG A 445 19.35 37.54 -19.97
N ARG A 446 18.30 37.12 -20.70
CA ARG A 446 18.36 36.66 -22.10
C ARG A 446 16.95 36.67 -22.72
N ARG A 447 16.76 37.48 -23.77
CA ARG A 447 15.59 37.41 -24.66
C ARG A 447 15.83 36.26 -25.64
N GLY A 448 14.93 35.30 -25.69
CA GLY A 448 14.84 34.32 -26.78
C GLY A 448 13.40 34.30 -27.27
N ALA A 449 13.19 34.64 -28.54
CA ALA A 449 11.89 34.58 -29.20
C ALA A 449 11.57 33.13 -29.56
N CYS A 450 10.38 32.62 -29.22
CA CYS A 450 9.86 31.40 -29.81
C CYS A 450 9.33 31.72 -31.22
N ARG A 451 9.78 30.96 -32.22
CA ARG A 451 9.31 31.02 -33.60
C ARG A 451 7.85 30.56 -33.67
N GLU A 452 7.03 31.35 -34.35
CA GLU A 452 5.77 30.91 -34.94
C GLU A 452 6.12 30.01 -36.13
N ASP A 453 5.57 28.80 -36.22
CA ASP A 453 5.19 28.11 -37.45
C ASP A 453 4.81 26.65 -37.13
N GLU A 454 3.50 26.36 -37.12
CA GLU A 454 2.96 25.09 -37.64
C GLU A 454 1.45 25.24 -37.88
N GLU A 455 1.07 25.18 -39.15
CA GLU A 455 -0.31 25.28 -39.64
C GLU A 455 -0.96 23.89 -39.55
N ILE A 456 -1.86 23.66 -38.59
CA ILE A 456 -2.58 22.37 -38.49
C ILE A 456 -3.87 22.44 -39.32
N SER A 457 -3.89 21.70 -40.42
CA SER A 457 -5.06 21.50 -41.26
C SER A 457 -6.09 20.53 -40.63
N ARG A 458 -7.35 21.00 -40.54
CA ARG A 458 -8.63 20.25 -40.38
C ARG A 458 -8.72 19.21 -39.25
N VAL A 459 -9.30 19.61 -38.10
CA VAL A 459 -9.89 18.64 -37.15
C VAL A 459 -11.12 19.21 -36.41
N SER A 460 -12.05 18.35 -36.00
CA SER A 460 -13.24 18.71 -35.23
C SER A 460 -12.89 19.13 -33.79
N ARG A 461 -13.74 19.98 -33.19
CA ARG A 461 -13.49 20.69 -31.91
C ARG A 461 -13.05 19.79 -30.74
N GLY A 462 -13.52 18.55 -30.67
CA GLY A 462 -13.15 17.60 -29.61
C GLY A 462 -11.75 16.98 -29.75
N ALA A 463 -11.20 16.96 -30.97
CA ALA A 463 -9.86 16.43 -31.21
C ALA A 463 -8.75 17.44 -30.89
N LEU A 464 -9.05 18.75 -31.02
CA LEU A 464 -8.13 19.84 -30.68
C LEU A 464 -7.78 19.89 -29.19
N GLU A 465 -8.73 19.59 -28.30
CA GLU A 465 -8.50 19.54 -26.85
C GLU A 465 -7.61 18.35 -26.46
N ALA A 466 -7.78 17.20 -27.11
CA ALA A 466 -6.96 16.01 -26.89
C ALA A 466 -5.56 16.14 -27.50
N GLN A 467 -5.42 16.76 -28.68
CA GLN A 467 -4.11 16.98 -29.33
C GLN A 467 -3.30 18.08 -28.64
N ALA A 468 -3.92 19.15 -28.16
CA ALA A 468 -3.22 20.18 -27.38
C ALA A 468 -2.69 19.62 -26.04
N ALA A 469 -3.44 18.74 -25.38
CA ALA A 469 -2.97 18.05 -24.18
C ALA A 469 -1.85 17.03 -24.48
N ALA A 470 -1.91 16.34 -25.63
CA ALA A 470 -0.93 15.34 -26.05
C ALA A 470 0.39 15.95 -26.58
N MET A 471 0.34 17.09 -27.29
CA MET A 471 1.54 17.78 -27.78
C MET A 471 2.33 18.44 -26.65
N CYS A 472 1.65 19.03 -25.66
CA CYS A 472 2.32 19.62 -24.49
C CYS A 472 3.01 18.55 -23.62
N LEU A 473 2.48 17.33 -23.58
CA LEU A 473 3.13 16.20 -22.89
C LEU A 473 4.41 15.74 -23.60
N ARG A 474 4.51 15.90 -24.93
CA ARG A 474 5.70 15.50 -25.70
C ARG A 474 6.84 16.52 -25.63
N GLU A 475 6.56 17.82 -25.55
CA GLU A 475 7.63 18.83 -25.45
C GLU A 475 8.20 19.01 -24.03
N VAL A 476 7.44 18.68 -22.97
CA VAL A 476 7.92 18.82 -21.58
C VAL A 476 8.74 17.60 -21.11
N LEU A 477 8.58 16.43 -21.73
CA LEU A 477 9.26 15.18 -21.31
C LEU A 477 10.51 14.85 -22.15
N GLY A 478 11.01 15.78 -22.96
CA GLY A 478 12.11 15.55 -23.91
C GLY A 478 13.55 15.57 -23.35
N THR A 479 13.79 16.00 -22.11
CA THR A 479 15.13 15.94 -21.48
C THR A 479 15.02 15.69 -19.99
N GLY A 480 15.96 14.89 -19.46
CA GLY A 480 15.94 14.30 -18.10
C GLY A 480 15.83 15.27 -16.91
N PRO A 481 15.76 14.72 -15.68
CA PRO A 481 15.27 15.45 -14.52
C PRO A 481 16.27 16.52 -14.08
N THR A 482 15.85 17.79 -14.14
CA THR A 482 16.51 18.88 -13.39
C THR A 482 15.54 19.45 -12.34
N PRO A 483 16.02 19.77 -11.13
CA PRO A 483 15.16 20.10 -9.98
C PRO A 483 14.79 21.59 -9.98
N SER A 484 13.93 22.03 -10.90
CA SER A 484 13.23 23.31 -10.79
C SER A 484 12.18 23.46 -11.89
N ALA A 485 10.95 23.02 -11.65
CA ALA A 485 9.82 23.33 -12.52
C ALA A 485 8.82 24.26 -11.77
N PRO A 486 8.48 25.45 -12.30
CA PRO A 486 7.50 26.32 -11.68
C PRO A 486 6.06 25.79 -11.89
N ARG A 487 5.18 26.01 -10.91
CA ARG A 487 3.75 25.64 -10.98
C ARG A 487 3.01 26.55 -11.98
N CYS A 488 2.39 25.97 -13.01
CA CYS A 488 1.48 26.68 -13.91
C CYS A 488 0.03 26.61 -13.40
N THR A 489 -0.68 27.74 -13.41
CA THR A 489 -2.13 27.84 -13.12
C THR A 489 -2.90 28.24 -14.38
N TRP A 490 -4.02 27.57 -14.66
CA TRP A 490 -4.80 27.73 -15.90
C TRP A 490 -6.16 28.38 -15.64
N HIS A 491 -6.59 29.29 -16.52
CA HIS A 491 -7.95 29.86 -16.53
C HIS A 491 -8.57 29.78 -17.93
N PHE A 492 -9.77 29.21 -18.03
CA PHE A 492 -10.57 29.18 -19.26
C PHE A 492 -11.77 30.13 -19.14
N VAL A 493 -12.03 30.94 -20.17
CA VAL A 493 -13.23 31.79 -20.27
C VAL A 493 -14.01 31.39 -21.51
N THR A 494 -15.25 30.95 -21.34
CA THR A 494 -16.18 30.62 -22.43
C THR A 494 -17.13 31.79 -22.72
N PRO A 495 -17.32 32.23 -23.98
CA PRO A 495 -18.29 33.28 -24.31
C PRO A 495 -19.74 32.71 -24.39
N ARG A 496 -20.72 33.46 -23.86
CA ARG A 496 -22.16 33.20 -24.07
C ARG A 496 -22.59 33.64 -25.48
N PRO A 497 -23.57 32.96 -26.13
CA PRO A 497 -24.18 33.46 -27.34
C PRO A 497 -25.16 34.61 -27.02
N ALA A 498 -25.11 35.68 -27.81
CA ALA A 498 -26.05 36.78 -27.75
C ALA A 498 -27.43 36.33 -28.29
N LEU A 499 -28.46 36.41 -27.46
CA LEU A 499 -29.86 36.23 -27.88
C LEU A 499 -30.41 37.58 -28.37
N SER A 500 -30.77 37.64 -29.65
CA SER A 500 -31.51 38.75 -30.24
C SER A 500 -32.98 38.72 -29.81
N SER A 501 -33.49 39.88 -29.42
CA SER A 501 -34.86 40.18 -28.99
C SER A 501 -35.92 39.95 -30.08
N SER A 502 -37.05 39.32 -29.74
CA SER A 502 -38.39 39.89 -29.99
C SER A 502 -39.52 39.14 -29.27
N ALA A 503 -40.50 39.94 -28.82
CA ALA A 503 -41.91 39.60 -28.57
C ALA A 503 -42.38 39.03 -27.20
N ARG A 504 -42.89 39.98 -26.39
CA ARG A 504 -44.18 40.03 -25.64
C ARG A 504 -44.44 39.05 -24.47
N ALA A 505 -44.48 39.63 -23.26
CA ALA A 505 -45.23 39.17 -22.08
C ALA A 505 -46.76 39.37 -22.28
N PRO A 506 -47.69 38.72 -21.52
CA PRO A 506 -47.92 38.95 -20.07
C PRO A 506 -48.53 37.70 -19.33
N PRO A 507 -49.21 37.81 -18.16
CA PRO A 507 -48.77 38.35 -16.86
C PRO A 507 -48.78 37.27 -15.73
N ARG A 508 -48.07 37.57 -14.63
CA ARG A 508 -48.21 36.95 -13.28
C ARG A 508 -49.65 37.14 -12.75
N PRO A 509 -50.20 36.32 -11.81
CA PRO A 509 -49.70 36.27 -10.42
C PRO A 509 -49.93 34.96 -9.60
N TRP A 510 -49.49 35.04 -8.33
CA TRP A 510 -49.88 34.29 -7.11
C TRP A 510 -48.85 33.32 -6.49
N ALA A 511 -48.82 33.44 -5.16
CA ALA A 511 -47.85 32.99 -4.18
C ALA A 511 -48.02 31.51 -3.77
N GLN A 512 -46.96 30.91 -3.23
CA GLN A 512 -46.90 30.30 -1.88
C GLN A 512 -45.62 29.47 -1.71
N ALA A 513 -45.04 29.54 -0.50
CA ALA A 513 -43.91 28.74 -0.03
C ALA A 513 -44.41 27.39 0.57
N PRO A 514 -43.58 26.64 1.31
CA PRO A 514 -42.72 25.53 0.85
C PRO A 514 -43.23 24.16 1.35
N VAL A 515 -42.75 23.06 0.76
CA VAL A 515 -42.85 21.72 1.39
C VAL A 515 -41.52 20.98 1.22
N ARG A 516 -40.99 20.51 2.35
CA ARG A 516 -39.87 19.58 2.49
C ARG A 516 -40.26 18.21 1.93
N LEU A 517 -39.30 17.54 1.29
CA LEU A 517 -38.80 16.23 1.70
C LEU A 517 -37.32 16.16 1.38
#